data_AF-A0A556QVN7-F1
#
_entry.id   AF-A0A556QVN7-F1
#
_cell.length_a   1.000
_cell.length_b   1.000
_cell.length_c   1.000
_cell.angle_alpha   90.00
_cell.angle_beta   90.00
_cell.angle_gamma   90.00
#
_symmetry.space_group_name_H-M   'P 1'
#
loop_
_entity.id
_entity.type
_entity.pdbx_description
1 polymer ?
#
loop_
_entity_poly.entity_id
_entity_poly.type
_entity_poly.pdbx_seq_one_letter_code
_entity_poly.pdbx_strand_id
1 'polypeptide(L)'
;MPERNLTLGKISEEAKEDYLTLFQMLNDDDEKKQMEQTIKRIKNPDDLENCIQKIIPIHQKYNDIKELLTKREQEELQNQWKKYSDIKDIDNQIKHKKELIAQYERELKLIKDAPMLTRQHYIDLLKVLPEAESVKFKNDIAHADSLDKIDKLIASKLPEKFKQLDANDKESFSQLPDGKRQEMLRNSINQSSTTESSPTTPKEATAATQVLDIKKLIKDAVQDHQGQKDQDDDIPKDGWGKKLPLEGDQRNEFLKLILELDTKSQQDLKKLFDKTEQISIENLFSVFFEEFSRTERITLLITLIFIYRNNSTLAMIISNSPEKLQTPHKLWIWYNIEKSGINVLTKLKSVL
;
A
#
# COMPACT_ATOMS: atom_id res chain seq x y z
N MET A 1 -21.95 -19.36 -15.60
CA MET A 1 -21.19 -19.27 -14.34
C MET A 1 -20.00 -18.32 -14.52
N PRO A 2 -19.59 -17.58 -13.48
CA PRO A 2 -18.33 -16.85 -13.45
C PRO A 2 -17.13 -17.74 -13.83
N GLU A 3 -16.21 -17.24 -14.65
CA GLU A 3 -15.00 -17.98 -15.02
C GLU A 3 -13.96 -17.93 -13.89
N ARG A 4 -13.34 -19.09 -13.59
CA ARG A 4 -12.20 -19.16 -12.67
C ARG A 4 -10.94 -18.70 -13.40
N ASN A 5 -10.07 -17.97 -12.70
CA ASN A 5 -8.71 -17.74 -13.16
C ASN A 5 -7.91 -19.02 -12.95
N LEU A 6 -7.96 -19.91 -13.95
CA LEU A 6 -7.35 -21.24 -13.89
C LEU A 6 -5.82 -21.21 -13.76
N THR A 7 -5.17 -20.09 -14.08
CA THR A 7 -3.71 -19.95 -13.90
C THR A 7 -3.38 -19.48 -12.48
N LEU A 8 -3.99 -18.41 -11.97
CA LEU A 8 -3.81 -17.99 -10.56
C LEU A 8 -4.36 -19.00 -9.55
N GLY A 9 -5.35 -19.79 -9.93
CA GLY A 9 -5.86 -20.88 -9.08
C GLY A 9 -4.91 -22.09 -8.97
N LYS A 10 -3.89 -22.18 -9.83
CA LYS A 10 -2.95 -23.32 -9.90
C LYS A 10 -1.56 -23.00 -9.37
N ILE A 11 -1.23 -21.73 -9.13
CA ILE A 11 0.03 -21.35 -8.49
C ILE A 11 0.01 -21.71 -6.99
N SER A 12 1.20 -21.86 -6.43
CA SER A 12 1.44 -22.13 -5.01
C SER A 12 0.84 -21.06 -4.09
N GLU A 13 0.55 -21.41 -2.85
CA GLU A 13 0.01 -20.46 -1.86
C GLU A 13 1.04 -19.37 -1.47
N GLU A 14 2.33 -19.68 -1.60
CA GLU A 14 3.44 -18.71 -1.48
C GLU A 14 3.40 -17.72 -2.65
N ALA A 15 3.27 -18.19 -3.89
CA ALA A 15 3.17 -17.29 -5.05
C ALA A 15 1.89 -16.43 -5.04
N LYS A 16 0.79 -16.89 -4.44
CA LYS A 16 -0.41 -16.06 -4.21
C LYS A 16 -0.15 -14.95 -3.19
N GLU A 17 0.63 -15.25 -2.14
CA GLU A 17 1.03 -14.26 -1.15
C GLU A 17 1.93 -13.19 -1.79
N ASP A 18 2.94 -13.63 -2.53
CA ASP A 18 3.81 -12.77 -3.33
C ASP A 18 3.01 -11.89 -4.31
N TYR A 19 1.98 -12.45 -4.96
CA TYR A 19 1.07 -11.68 -5.81
C TYR A 19 0.35 -10.58 -5.01
N LEU A 20 -0.19 -10.91 -3.83
CA LEU A 20 -0.87 -9.92 -2.99
C LEU A 20 0.10 -8.83 -2.53
N THR A 21 1.29 -9.22 -2.09
CA THR A 21 2.38 -8.30 -1.72
C THR A 21 2.73 -7.37 -2.88
N LEU A 22 2.88 -7.89 -4.10
CA LEU A 22 3.12 -7.08 -5.29
C LEU A 22 2.02 -6.04 -5.47
N PHE A 23 0.74 -6.43 -5.39
CA PHE A 23 -0.38 -5.51 -5.57
C PHE A 23 -0.51 -4.46 -4.46
N GLN A 24 -0.08 -4.76 -3.24
CA GLN A 24 0.00 -3.79 -2.14
C GLN A 24 1.12 -2.76 -2.34
N MET A 25 2.20 -3.13 -3.05
CA MET A 25 3.31 -2.23 -3.38
C MET A 25 2.97 -1.22 -4.50
N LEU A 26 1.94 -1.50 -5.31
CA LEU A 26 1.50 -0.63 -6.41
C LEU A 26 0.61 0.48 -5.85
N ASN A 27 1.03 1.74 -6.00
CA ASN A 27 0.36 2.89 -5.39
C ASN A 27 -0.68 3.57 -6.31
N ASP A 28 -0.72 3.22 -7.60
CA ASP A 28 -1.61 3.81 -8.63
C ASP A 28 -2.48 2.70 -9.27
N ASP A 29 -3.77 2.98 -9.44
CA ASP A 29 -4.74 2.07 -10.08
C ASP A 29 -4.36 1.74 -11.52
N ASP A 30 -3.71 2.65 -12.23
CA ASP A 30 -3.23 2.40 -13.59
C ASP A 30 -2.10 1.38 -13.60
N GLU A 31 -1.20 1.43 -12.62
CA GLU A 31 -0.12 0.47 -12.48
C GLU A 31 -0.65 -0.91 -12.10
N LYS A 32 -1.63 -0.97 -11.19
CA LYS A 32 -2.34 -2.21 -10.85
C LYS A 32 -2.99 -2.84 -12.09
N LYS A 33 -3.70 -2.06 -12.89
CA LYS A 33 -4.31 -2.54 -14.15
C LYS A 33 -3.27 -3.05 -15.15
N GLN A 34 -2.15 -2.35 -15.32
CA GLN A 34 -1.07 -2.79 -16.21
C GLN A 34 -0.44 -4.11 -15.72
N MET A 35 -0.22 -4.23 -14.41
CA MET A 35 0.29 -5.47 -13.81
C MET A 35 -0.68 -6.63 -14.01
N GLU A 36 -1.98 -6.42 -13.77
CA GLU A 36 -3.01 -7.43 -14.05
C GLU A 36 -3.00 -7.87 -15.51
N GLN A 37 -2.88 -6.94 -16.45
CA GLN A 37 -2.82 -7.25 -17.88
C GLN A 37 -1.57 -8.07 -18.23
N THR A 38 -0.43 -7.73 -17.62
CA THR A 38 0.84 -8.45 -17.78
C THR A 38 0.70 -9.89 -17.29
N ILE A 39 0.18 -10.06 -16.07
CA ILE A 39 -0.02 -11.37 -15.45
C ILE A 39 -1.04 -12.22 -16.22
N LYS A 40 -2.14 -11.64 -16.71
CA LYS A 40 -3.16 -12.35 -17.51
C LYS A 40 -2.63 -12.94 -18.82
N ARG A 41 -1.54 -12.40 -19.35
CA ARG A 41 -0.91 -12.91 -20.58
C ARG A 41 -0.14 -14.21 -20.32
N ILE A 42 0.33 -14.44 -19.10
CA ILE A 42 1.05 -15.65 -18.71
C ILE A 42 0.04 -16.77 -18.50
N LYS A 43 0.15 -17.84 -19.28
CA LYS A 43 -0.79 -18.98 -19.25
C LYS A 43 -0.29 -20.16 -18.44
N ASN A 44 1.03 -20.31 -18.34
CA ASN A 44 1.68 -21.36 -17.56
C ASN A 44 1.83 -20.92 -16.09
N PRO A 45 1.38 -21.72 -15.10
CA PRO A 45 1.54 -21.41 -13.68
C PRO A 45 3.01 -21.20 -13.25
N ASP A 46 3.94 -22.06 -13.67
CA ASP A 46 5.35 -21.97 -13.27
C ASP A 46 6.01 -20.67 -13.79
N ASP A 47 5.69 -20.30 -15.04
CA ASP A 47 6.15 -19.03 -15.63
C ASP A 47 5.56 -17.83 -14.89
N LEU A 48 4.33 -17.96 -14.37
CA LEU A 48 3.67 -16.91 -13.60
C LEU A 48 4.33 -16.73 -12.24
N GLU A 49 4.60 -17.82 -11.52
CA GLU A 49 5.31 -17.77 -10.25
C GLU A 49 6.69 -17.13 -10.41
N ASN A 50 7.47 -17.58 -11.40
CA ASN A 50 8.79 -17.03 -11.71
C ASN A 50 8.71 -15.54 -12.08
N CYS A 51 7.68 -15.13 -12.82
CA CYS A 51 7.45 -13.72 -13.16
C CYS A 51 7.20 -12.88 -11.90
N ILE A 52 6.29 -13.31 -11.02
CA ILE A 52 5.96 -12.61 -9.77
C ILE A 52 7.22 -12.46 -8.91
N GLN A 53 7.95 -13.55 -8.70
CA GLN A 53 9.20 -13.56 -7.92
C GLN A 53 10.28 -12.64 -8.51
N LYS A 54 10.37 -12.54 -9.84
CA LYS A 54 11.30 -11.60 -10.49
C LYS A 54 10.88 -10.14 -10.34
N ILE A 55 9.58 -9.84 -10.32
CA ILE A 55 9.03 -8.48 -10.38
C ILE A 55 9.05 -7.79 -9.00
N ILE A 56 8.77 -8.53 -7.92
CA ILE A 56 8.75 -8.00 -6.55
C ILE A 56 10.03 -7.25 -6.18
N PRO A 57 11.25 -7.83 -6.29
CA PRO A 57 12.47 -7.13 -5.89
C PRO A 57 12.75 -5.89 -6.75
N ILE A 58 12.22 -5.85 -7.98
CA ILE A 58 12.35 -4.69 -8.87
C ILE A 58 11.42 -3.57 -8.37
N HIS A 59 10.17 -3.87 -7.99
CA HIS A 59 9.25 -2.87 -7.44
C HIS A 59 9.70 -2.36 -6.06
N GLN A 60 10.23 -3.24 -5.20
CA GLN A 60 10.82 -2.82 -3.91
C GLN A 60 11.93 -1.80 -4.14
N LYS A 61 12.91 -2.13 -4.99
CA LYS A 61 14.00 -1.19 -5.34
C LYS A 61 13.50 0.09 -5.99
N TYR A 62 12.47 0.02 -6.83
CA TYR A 62 11.86 1.20 -7.44
C TYR A 62 11.28 2.13 -6.37
N ASN A 63 10.52 1.59 -5.42
CA ASN A 63 9.94 2.38 -4.32
C ASN A 63 11.04 3.00 -3.44
N ASP A 64 12.06 2.21 -3.07
CA ASP A 64 13.22 2.69 -2.29
C ASP A 64 13.92 3.87 -2.98
N ILE A 65 14.18 3.74 -4.28
CA ILE A 65 14.84 4.80 -5.07
C ILE A 65 13.94 6.02 -5.20
N LYS A 66 12.65 5.81 -5.46
CA LYS A 66 11.68 6.89 -5.63
C LYS A 66 11.66 7.82 -4.42
N GLU A 67 11.78 7.29 -3.21
CA GLU A 67 11.83 8.10 -1.98
C GLU A 67 13.09 8.97 -1.87
N LEU A 68 14.18 8.58 -2.53
CA LEU A 68 15.46 9.29 -2.51
C LEU A 68 15.57 10.38 -3.60
N LEU A 69 14.52 10.56 -4.40
CA LEU A 69 14.48 11.50 -5.52
C LEU A 69 13.64 12.75 -5.23
N THR A 70 14.00 13.86 -5.88
CA THR A 70 13.18 15.08 -5.86
C THR A 70 11.82 14.84 -6.50
N LYS A 71 10.83 15.70 -6.25
CA LYS A 71 9.48 15.53 -6.83
C LYS A 71 9.52 15.46 -8.36
N ARG A 72 10.29 16.34 -9.00
CA ARG A 72 10.46 16.34 -10.45
C ARG A 72 11.08 15.04 -10.96
N GLU A 73 12.11 14.53 -10.30
CA GLU A 73 12.76 13.27 -10.69
C GLU A 73 11.88 12.05 -10.42
N GLN A 74 11.02 12.09 -9.39
CA GLN A 74 10.02 11.05 -9.15
C GLN A 74 9.02 10.97 -10.31
N GLU A 75 8.55 12.11 -10.81
CA GLU A 75 7.67 12.17 -11.99
C GLU A 75 8.37 11.64 -13.24
N GLU A 76 9.64 12.01 -13.44
CA GLU A 76 10.44 11.51 -14.56
C GLU A 76 10.66 10.00 -14.48
N LEU A 77 11.08 9.49 -13.33
CA LEU A 77 11.24 8.05 -13.08
C LEU A 77 9.93 7.30 -13.31
N GLN A 78 8.80 7.83 -12.83
CA GLN A 78 7.48 7.23 -13.03
C GLN A 78 7.08 7.21 -14.51
N ASN A 79 7.39 8.26 -15.28
CA ASN A 79 7.12 8.30 -16.72
C ASN A 79 7.97 7.27 -17.48
N GLN A 80 9.26 7.15 -17.15
CA GLN A 80 10.14 6.14 -17.74
C GLN A 80 9.69 4.72 -17.36
N TRP A 81 9.29 4.51 -16.11
CA TRP A 81 8.74 3.25 -15.62
C TRP A 81 7.48 2.82 -16.38
N LYS A 82 6.53 3.75 -16.56
CA LYS A 82 5.29 3.52 -17.33
C LYS A 82 5.60 3.19 -18.79
N LYS A 83 6.56 3.86 -19.42
CA LYS A 83 6.98 3.57 -20.81
C LYS A 83 7.43 2.12 -21.00
N TYR A 84 8.14 1.54 -20.04
CA TYR A 84 8.56 0.13 -20.12
C TYR A 84 7.42 -0.84 -19.86
N SER A 85 6.34 -0.42 -19.20
CA SER A 85 5.15 -1.25 -18.98
C SER A 85 4.36 -1.58 -20.25
N ASP A 86 4.54 -0.80 -21.33
CA ASP A 86 3.88 -1.06 -22.61
C ASP A 86 4.58 -2.14 -23.45
N ILE A 87 5.77 -2.58 -23.04
CA ILE A 87 6.52 -3.64 -23.72
C ILE A 87 5.74 -4.97 -23.56
N LYS A 88 5.41 -5.62 -24.69
CA LYS A 88 4.63 -6.87 -24.69
C LYS A 88 5.38 -8.04 -24.10
N ASP A 89 6.70 -8.07 -24.29
CA ASP A 89 7.58 -9.12 -23.82
C ASP A 89 8.01 -8.86 -22.37
N ILE A 90 7.66 -9.78 -21.48
CA ILE A 90 7.78 -9.61 -20.03
C ILE A 90 9.25 -9.61 -19.60
N ASP A 91 10.08 -10.45 -20.20
CA ASP A 91 11.51 -10.50 -19.87
C ASP A 91 12.22 -9.21 -20.29
N ASN A 92 11.89 -8.64 -21.45
CA ASN A 92 12.42 -7.33 -21.87
C ASN A 92 11.89 -6.18 -21.00
N GLN A 93 10.61 -6.20 -20.60
CA GLN A 93 10.06 -5.25 -19.64
C GLN A 93 10.86 -5.29 -18.32
N ILE A 94 11.06 -6.49 -17.76
CA ILE A 94 11.83 -6.72 -16.54
C ILE A 94 13.27 -6.23 -16.70
N LYS A 95 13.92 -6.56 -17.82
CA LYS A 95 15.30 -6.15 -18.11
C LYS A 95 15.45 -4.63 -18.11
N HIS A 96 14.61 -3.91 -18.86
CA HIS A 96 14.69 -2.45 -18.93
C HIS A 96 14.38 -1.78 -17.60
N LYS A 97 13.40 -2.28 -16.84
CA LYS A 97 13.12 -1.78 -15.48
C LYS A 97 14.30 -1.99 -14.54
N LYS A 98 14.99 -3.13 -14.62
CA LYS A 98 16.23 -3.39 -13.86
C LYS A 98 17.35 -2.42 -14.26
N GLU A 99 17.55 -2.18 -15.55
CA GLU A 99 18.57 -1.25 -16.05
C GLU A 99 18.32 0.18 -15.58
N LEU A 100 17.06 0.64 -15.64
CA LEU A 100 16.62 1.95 -15.13
C LEU A 100 16.93 2.10 -13.64
N ILE A 101 16.51 1.13 -12.82
CA ILE A 101 16.80 1.11 -11.38
C ILE A 101 18.30 1.12 -11.13
N ALA A 102 19.06 0.29 -11.82
CA ALA A 102 20.51 0.17 -11.64
C ALA A 102 21.27 1.46 -11.99
N GLN A 103 20.72 2.35 -12.82
CA GLN A 103 21.28 3.67 -13.06
C GLN A 103 21.17 4.54 -11.79
N TYR A 104 19.97 4.64 -11.22
CA TYR A 104 19.74 5.41 -9.99
C TYR A 104 20.42 4.79 -8.77
N GLU A 105 20.48 3.46 -8.65
CA GLU A 105 21.21 2.79 -7.56
C GLU A 105 22.70 3.15 -7.56
N ARG A 106 23.31 3.32 -8.74
CA ARG A 106 24.71 3.72 -8.85
C ARG A 106 24.93 5.16 -8.42
N GLU A 107 24.04 6.06 -8.85
CA GLU A 107 24.10 7.48 -8.50
C GLU A 107 23.88 7.72 -7.00
N LEU A 108 22.95 6.99 -6.39
CA LEU A 108 22.53 7.20 -5.00
C LEU A 108 23.10 6.16 -4.03
N LYS A 109 24.15 5.43 -4.43
CA LYS A 109 24.67 4.28 -3.69
C LYS A 109 24.98 4.61 -2.23
N LEU A 110 25.71 5.70 -1.98
CA LEU A 110 26.17 6.04 -0.62
C LEU A 110 25.00 6.37 0.31
N ILE A 111 24.00 7.13 -0.13
CA ILE A 111 22.84 7.44 0.71
C ILE A 111 21.90 6.23 0.87
N LYS A 112 21.84 5.37 -0.15
CA LYS A 112 21.10 4.11 -0.11
C LYS A 112 21.74 3.09 0.84
N ASP A 113 23.05 3.10 1.01
CA ASP A 113 23.76 2.21 1.93
C ASP A 113 23.96 2.85 3.32
N ALA A 114 23.58 4.12 3.49
CA ALA A 114 23.71 4.85 4.76
C ALA A 114 22.77 4.29 5.85
N PRO A 115 23.12 4.51 7.13
CA PRO A 115 22.24 4.18 8.27
C PRO A 115 20.84 4.76 8.10
N MET A 116 19.83 4.04 8.62
CA MET A 116 18.41 4.41 8.48
C MET A 116 18.14 5.85 8.91
N LEU A 117 18.73 6.30 10.03
CA LEU A 117 18.55 7.67 10.54
C LEU A 117 19.08 8.73 9.56
N THR A 118 20.27 8.52 9.00
CA THR A 118 20.86 9.41 7.98
C THR A 118 19.98 9.47 6.73
N ARG A 119 19.52 8.31 6.25
CA ARG A 119 18.61 8.23 5.11
C ARG A 119 17.29 8.93 5.37
N GLN A 120 16.73 8.78 6.57
CA GLN A 120 15.47 9.40 6.95
C GLN A 120 15.57 10.93 6.98
N HIS A 121 16.63 11.47 7.58
CA HIS A 121 16.86 12.92 7.57
C HIS A 121 17.04 13.46 6.15
N TYR A 122 17.75 12.72 5.28
CA TYR A 122 17.86 13.07 3.87
C TYR A 122 16.48 13.13 3.19
N ILE A 123 15.66 12.09 3.33
CA ILE A 123 14.31 12.02 2.74
C ILE A 123 13.42 13.16 3.26
N ASP A 124 13.43 13.41 4.56
CA ASP A 124 12.60 14.45 5.18
C ASP A 124 13.01 15.85 4.69
N LEU A 125 14.32 16.13 4.61
CA LEU A 125 14.83 17.39 4.06
C LEU A 125 14.49 17.54 2.58
N LEU A 126 14.63 16.47 1.78
CA LEU A 126 14.33 16.48 0.35
C LEU A 126 12.86 16.85 0.08
N LYS A 127 11.93 16.43 0.96
CA LYS A 127 10.48 16.71 0.87
C LYS A 127 10.08 18.10 1.38
N VAL A 128 10.91 18.73 2.21
CA VAL A 128 10.58 19.99 2.88
C VAL A 128 11.28 21.20 2.26
N LEU A 129 12.51 21.03 1.75
CA LEU A 129 13.26 22.11 1.12
C LEU A 129 12.55 22.61 -0.16
N PRO A 130 12.72 23.90 -0.53
CA PRO A 130 12.27 24.40 -1.83
C PRO A 130 12.87 23.61 -2.98
N GLU A 131 12.15 23.44 -4.10
CA GLU A 131 12.55 22.55 -5.20
C GLU A 131 13.96 22.82 -5.75
N ALA A 132 14.34 24.10 -5.93
CA ALA A 132 15.68 24.44 -6.41
C ALA A 132 16.78 24.01 -5.42
N GLU A 133 16.48 24.09 -4.11
CA GLU A 133 17.40 23.66 -3.05
C GLU A 133 17.42 22.14 -2.89
N SER A 134 16.29 21.47 -3.04
CA SER A 134 16.21 20.00 -2.96
C SER A 134 16.99 19.35 -4.09
N VAL A 135 16.91 19.88 -5.31
CA VAL A 135 17.71 19.44 -6.47
C VAL A 135 19.21 19.64 -6.20
N LYS A 136 19.60 20.82 -5.72
CA LYS A 136 21.01 21.08 -5.38
C LYS A 136 21.51 20.13 -4.29
N PHE A 137 20.73 19.97 -3.23
CA PHE A 137 21.05 19.12 -2.09
C PHE A 137 21.21 17.65 -2.50
N LYS A 138 20.27 17.10 -3.29
CA LYS A 138 20.37 15.74 -3.84
C LYS A 138 21.63 15.57 -4.69
N ASN A 139 21.94 16.55 -5.55
CA ASN A 139 23.16 16.50 -6.35
C ASN A 139 24.42 16.53 -5.48
N ASP A 140 24.47 17.37 -4.44
CA ASP A 140 25.60 17.41 -3.51
C ASP A 140 25.78 16.06 -2.78
N ILE A 141 24.67 15.41 -2.41
CA ILE A 141 24.65 14.07 -1.79
C ILE A 141 25.10 12.98 -2.77
N ALA A 142 24.64 13.01 -4.01
CA ALA A 142 25.03 12.06 -5.06
C ALA A 142 26.53 12.14 -5.41
N HIS A 143 27.13 13.32 -5.28
CA HIS A 143 28.58 13.55 -5.49
C HIS A 143 29.39 13.54 -4.18
N ALA A 144 28.80 13.10 -3.08
CA ALA A 144 29.56 12.83 -1.87
C ALA A 144 30.46 11.61 -2.10
N ASP A 145 31.64 11.61 -1.48
CA ASP A 145 32.63 10.53 -1.56
C ASP A 145 32.65 9.66 -0.29
N SER A 146 31.90 10.07 0.73
CA SER A 146 31.92 9.47 2.07
C SER A 146 30.61 9.75 2.82
N LEU A 147 30.29 8.86 3.77
CA LEU A 147 29.14 9.04 4.67
C LEU A 147 29.30 10.30 5.55
N ASP A 148 30.51 10.59 6.03
CA ASP A 148 30.77 11.81 6.82
C ASP A 148 30.42 13.09 6.05
N LYS A 149 30.68 13.12 4.75
CA LYS A 149 30.31 14.26 3.89
C LYS A 149 28.80 14.35 3.73
N ILE A 150 28.11 13.23 3.58
CA ILE A 150 26.64 13.17 3.57
C ILE A 150 26.05 13.70 4.88
N ASP A 151 26.56 13.23 6.03
CA ASP A 151 26.07 13.67 7.34
C ASP A 151 26.31 15.18 7.55
N LYS A 152 27.46 15.70 7.10
CA LYS A 152 27.73 17.15 7.13
C LYS A 152 26.78 17.95 6.23
N LEU A 153 26.49 17.45 5.03
CA LEU A 153 25.53 18.08 4.11
C LEU A 153 24.12 18.11 4.72
N ILE A 154 23.66 16.98 5.27
CA ILE A 154 22.37 16.89 5.99
C ILE A 154 22.35 17.87 7.17
N ALA A 155 23.38 17.84 8.03
CA ALA A 155 23.49 18.71 9.17
C ALA A 155 23.50 20.20 8.79
N SER A 156 24.05 20.57 7.63
CA SER A 156 24.06 21.95 7.14
C SER A 156 22.67 22.47 6.75
N LYS A 157 21.74 21.57 6.39
CA LYS A 157 20.37 21.89 5.96
C LYS A 157 19.32 21.75 7.05
N LEU A 158 19.66 21.07 8.15
CA LEU A 158 18.77 21.00 9.31
C LEU A 158 18.61 22.38 10.00
N PRO A 159 17.41 22.73 10.47
CA PRO A 159 17.24 23.92 11.31
C PRO A 159 18.04 23.79 12.61
N GLU A 160 18.54 24.91 13.11
CA GLU A 160 19.46 24.93 14.25
C GLU A 160 18.92 24.21 15.49
N LYS A 161 17.61 24.34 15.74
CA LYS A 161 16.93 23.68 16.85
C LYS A 161 16.97 22.14 16.76
N PHE A 162 16.96 21.59 15.54
CA PHE A 162 17.07 20.14 15.32
C PHE A 162 18.52 19.63 15.40
N LYS A 163 19.50 20.47 15.07
CA LYS A 163 20.92 20.10 15.23
C LYS A 163 21.28 19.87 16.70
N GLN A 164 20.69 20.68 17.58
CA GLN A 164 20.93 20.68 19.03
C GLN A 164 20.19 19.56 19.79
N LEU A 165 19.37 18.75 19.11
CA LEU A 165 18.76 17.57 19.72
C LEU A 165 19.82 16.52 20.05
N ASP A 166 19.64 15.87 21.20
CA ASP A 166 20.47 14.74 21.60
C ASP A 166 20.06 13.46 20.84
N ALA A 167 20.79 12.37 21.06
CA ALA A 167 20.57 11.11 20.35
C ALA A 167 19.17 10.53 20.62
N ASN A 168 18.67 10.62 21.87
CA ASN A 168 17.38 10.08 22.26
C ASN A 168 16.23 10.88 21.62
N ASP A 169 16.36 12.21 21.57
CA ASP A 169 15.37 13.05 20.91
C ASP A 169 15.34 12.84 19.40
N LYS A 170 16.50 12.64 18.77
CA LYS A 170 16.60 12.33 17.33
C LYS A 170 15.97 10.97 17.02
N GLU A 171 16.21 9.98 17.87
CA GLU A 171 15.58 8.67 17.75
C GLU A 171 14.06 8.79 17.93
N SER A 172 13.60 9.49 18.96
CA SER A 172 12.16 9.73 19.20
C SER A 172 11.50 10.46 18.03
N PHE A 173 12.18 11.47 17.48
CA PHE A 173 11.72 12.19 16.30
C PHE A 173 11.60 11.25 15.09
N SER A 174 12.57 10.35 14.89
CA SER A 174 12.55 9.39 13.78
C SER A 174 11.40 8.38 13.84
N GLN A 175 10.83 8.14 15.03
CA GLN A 175 9.68 7.25 15.23
C GLN A 175 8.33 7.91 14.92
N LEU A 176 8.27 9.24 14.75
CA LEU A 176 7.05 9.93 14.37
C LEU A 176 6.66 9.62 12.92
N PRO A 177 5.38 9.70 12.52
CA PRO A 177 4.97 9.57 11.12
C PRO A 177 5.61 10.63 10.21
N ASP A 178 5.89 10.26 8.96
CA ASP A 178 6.46 11.11 7.91
C ASP A 178 5.84 12.50 7.84
N GLY A 179 4.51 12.57 7.83
CA GLY A 179 3.77 13.84 7.74
C GLY A 179 4.06 14.77 8.91
N LYS A 180 4.09 14.24 10.14
CA LYS A 180 4.38 15.03 11.35
C LYS A 180 5.84 15.50 11.37
N ARG A 181 6.80 14.62 11.03
CA ARG A 181 8.23 15.01 10.95
C ARG A 181 8.45 16.13 9.93
N GLN A 182 7.90 15.96 8.73
CA GLN A 182 8.03 16.93 7.65
C GLN A 182 7.35 18.26 7.98
N GLU A 183 6.19 18.24 8.64
CA GLU A 183 5.51 19.46 9.11
C GLU A 183 6.36 20.21 10.14
N MET A 184 6.88 19.52 11.16
CA MET A 184 7.74 20.13 12.19
C MET A 184 9.00 20.76 11.59
N LEU A 185 9.64 20.07 10.63
CA LEU A 185 10.80 20.59 9.90
C LEU A 185 10.42 21.80 9.05
N ARG A 186 9.31 21.74 8.30
CA ARG A 186 8.85 22.83 7.43
C ARG A 186 8.56 24.10 8.22
N ASN A 187 7.84 23.97 9.33
CA ASN A 187 7.52 25.08 10.21
C ASN A 187 8.79 25.73 10.76
N SER A 188 9.78 24.91 11.12
CA SER A 188 11.05 25.41 11.65
C SER A 188 11.89 26.11 10.60
N ILE A 189 11.96 25.57 9.36
CA ILE A 189 12.66 26.21 8.24
C ILE A 189 12.04 27.58 7.93
N ASN A 190 10.72 27.67 7.86
CA ASN A 190 10.00 28.90 7.54
C ASN A 190 10.14 29.99 8.63
N GLN A 191 10.21 29.59 9.91
CA GLN A 191 10.42 30.52 11.03
C GLN A 191 11.84 31.11 11.04
N SER A 192 12.86 30.34 10.65
CA SER A 192 14.24 30.84 10.52
C SER A 192 14.39 31.89 9.42
N SER A 193 13.54 31.86 8.38
CA SER A 193 13.56 32.84 7.28
C SER A 193 12.93 34.19 7.63
N THR A 194 12.22 34.30 8.76
CA THR A 194 11.43 35.50 9.13
C THR A 194 12.09 36.36 10.22
N THR A 195 13.26 35.99 10.75
CA THR A 195 13.89 36.65 11.92
C THR A 195 15.15 37.45 11.60
N GLU A 196 15.24 38.07 10.42
CA GLU A 196 16.40 38.92 10.06
C GLU A 196 16.29 40.41 10.44
N SER A 197 15.31 40.85 11.24
CA SER A 197 15.19 42.29 11.57
C SER A 197 14.68 42.60 12.98
N SER A 198 15.56 42.49 13.99
CA SER A 198 15.79 43.50 15.07
C SER A 198 16.68 42.96 16.22
N PRO A 199 17.42 43.82 16.97
CA PRO A 199 18.56 43.39 17.79
C PRO A 199 18.26 43.18 19.28
N THR A 200 19.23 42.52 19.95
CA THR A 200 19.53 42.48 21.41
C THR A 200 18.62 41.67 22.34
N THR A 201 18.83 40.35 22.38
CA THR A 201 18.59 39.48 23.57
C THR A 201 19.62 38.34 23.54
N PRO A 202 20.09 37.79 24.68
CA PRO A 202 21.21 36.84 24.68
C PRO A 202 20.85 35.58 23.89
N LYS A 203 21.58 35.33 22.79
CA LYS A 203 21.32 34.25 21.82
C LYS A 203 21.19 32.86 22.45
N GLU A 204 21.83 32.61 23.60
CA GLU A 204 21.83 31.31 24.28
C GLU A 204 20.52 31.01 25.02
N ALA A 205 19.87 32.00 25.65
CA ALA A 205 18.62 31.78 26.38
C ALA A 205 17.44 31.52 25.42
N THR A 206 17.44 32.20 24.27
CA THR A 206 16.42 32.03 23.22
C THR A 206 16.59 30.69 22.49
N ALA A 207 17.82 30.24 22.22
CA ALA A 207 18.09 28.94 21.61
C ALA A 207 17.72 27.77 22.55
N ALA A 208 18.09 27.85 23.83
CA ALA A 208 17.74 26.83 24.82
C ALA A 208 16.22 26.68 25.00
N THR A 209 15.49 27.80 25.03
CA THR A 209 14.02 27.81 25.12
C THR A 209 13.39 27.18 23.88
N GLN A 210 13.89 27.52 22.68
CA GLN A 210 13.39 26.97 21.42
C GLN A 210 13.69 25.47 21.24
N VAL A 211 14.81 24.97 21.77
CA VAL A 211 15.11 23.52 21.80
C VAL A 211 14.18 22.80 22.78
N LEU A 212 13.94 23.38 23.96
CA LEU A 212 12.97 22.86 24.93
C LEU A 212 11.56 22.75 24.35
N ASP A 213 11.12 23.74 23.57
CA ASP A 213 9.82 23.71 22.89
C ASP A 213 9.72 22.57 21.86
N ILE A 214 10.78 22.32 21.07
CA ILE A 214 10.78 21.20 20.11
C ILE A 214 10.85 19.85 20.81
N LYS A 215 11.67 19.70 21.86
CA LYS A 215 11.69 18.47 22.67
C LYS A 215 10.30 18.16 23.23
N LYS A 216 9.59 19.18 23.70
CA LYS A 216 8.21 19.05 24.16
C LYS A 216 7.26 18.65 23.02
N LEU A 217 7.32 19.30 21.86
CA LEU A 217 6.50 18.95 20.69
C LEU A 217 6.74 17.51 20.21
N ILE A 218 7.99 17.04 20.22
CA ILE A 218 8.31 15.64 19.89
C ILE A 218 7.66 14.71 20.90
N LYS A 219 7.81 14.98 22.20
CA LYS A 219 7.25 14.16 23.26
C LYS A 219 5.72 14.10 23.21
N ASP A 220 5.07 15.24 23.03
CA ASP A 220 3.61 15.33 22.91
C ASP A 220 3.13 14.57 21.67
N ALA A 221 3.81 14.73 20.52
CA ALA A 221 3.48 14.01 19.30
C ALA A 221 3.71 12.49 19.38
N VAL A 222 4.71 12.02 20.13
CA VAL A 222 4.95 10.60 20.39
C VAL A 222 3.82 10.03 21.25
N GLN A 223 3.38 10.75 22.28
CA GLN A 223 2.26 10.34 23.13
C GLN A 223 0.95 10.29 22.36
N ASP A 224 0.66 11.31 21.55
CA ASP A 224 -0.53 11.35 20.69
C ASP A 224 -0.50 10.21 19.65
N HIS A 225 0.66 9.93 19.05
CA HIS A 225 0.78 8.85 18.08
C HIS A 225 0.62 7.46 18.72
N GLN A 226 1.11 7.26 19.94
CA GLN A 226 0.87 6.03 20.70
C GLN A 226 -0.61 5.86 21.07
N GLY A 227 -1.37 6.95 21.25
CA GLY A 227 -2.83 6.91 21.45
C GLY A 227 -3.68 6.81 20.17
N GLN A 228 -3.13 7.19 19.01
CA GLN A 228 -3.82 7.15 17.71
C GLN A 228 -3.48 5.93 16.84
N LYS A 229 -2.50 5.11 17.23
CA LYS A 229 -2.11 3.89 16.51
C LYS A 229 -3.26 2.89 16.34
N ASP A 230 -4.34 3.04 17.09
CA ASP A 230 -5.51 2.16 17.06
C ASP A 230 -6.59 2.55 16.02
N GLN A 231 -6.39 3.55 15.14
CA GLN A 231 -7.47 3.98 14.21
C GLN A 231 -7.12 4.30 12.74
N ASP A 232 -5.91 4.75 12.41
CA ASP A 232 -5.62 5.28 11.06
C ASP A 232 -4.70 4.41 10.17
N ASP A 233 -3.94 3.47 10.73
CA ASP A 233 -3.14 2.50 9.95
C ASP A 233 -3.98 1.29 9.44
N ASP A 234 -5.24 1.17 9.89
CA ASP A 234 -6.13 0.02 9.64
C ASP A 234 -6.91 0.09 8.32
N ILE A 235 -6.44 0.82 7.30
CA ILE A 235 -7.02 0.71 5.94
C ILE A 235 -6.07 -0.08 5.05
N PRO A 236 -6.33 -1.37 4.82
CA PRO A 236 -5.48 -2.20 3.97
C PRO A 236 -5.47 -1.66 2.53
N LYS A 237 -4.26 -1.56 1.94
CA LYS A 237 -4.04 -1.10 0.55
C LYS A 237 -4.38 -2.17 -0.51
N ASP A 238 -5.14 -3.19 -0.14
CA ASP A 238 -5.54 -4.31 -0.99
C ASP A 238 -6.71 -3.99 -1.95
N GLY A 239 -7.29 -2.80 -1.85
CA GLY A 239 -8.40 -2.35 -2.71
C GLY A 239 -9.79 -2.81 -2.28
N TRP A 240 -9.92 -3.54 -1.16
CA TRP A 240 -11.21 -3.96 -0.59
C TRP A 240 -11.71 -3.05 0.53
N GLY A 241 -10.81 -2.30 1.18
CA GLY A 241 -11.14 -1.25 2.15
C GLY A 241 -11.85 -1.75 3.41
N LYS A 242 -12.47 -0.82 4.16
CA LYS A 242 -13.12 -1.08 5.47
C LYS A 242 -14.39 -1.94 5.40
N LYS A 243 -14.99 -2.08 4.21
CA LYS A 243 -16.19 -2.89 4.01
C LYS A 243 -15.94 -4.40 4.00
N LEU A 244 -14.67 -4.81 3.95
CA LEU A 244 -14.27 -6.17 4.24
C LEU A 244 -13.86 -6.22 5.72
N PRO A 245 -14.75 -6.68 6.64
CA PRO A 245 -14.52 -6.70 8.08
C PRO A 245 -13.65 -7.89 8.50
N LEU A 246 -12.57 -8.14 7.74
CA LEU A 246 -11.62 -9.20 8.01
C LEU A 246 -10.26 -8.58 8.30
N GLU A 247 -9.56 -9.17 9.25
CA GLU A 247 -8.21 -8.80 9.67
C GLU A 247 -7.29 -10.03 9.66
N GLY A 248 -5.97 -9.79 9.67
CA GLY A 248 -4.95 -10.82 9.78
C GLY A 248 -5.10 -11.99 8.79
N ASP A 249 -5.00 -13.22 9.31
CA ASP A 249 -4.98 -14.44 8.52
C ASP A 249 -6.28 -14.69 7.75
N GLN A 250 -7.43 -14.35 8.34
CA GLN A 250 -8.73 -14.51 7.67
C GLN A 250 -8.84 -13.58 6.45
N ARG A 251 -8.35 -12.34 6.58
CA ARG A 251 -8.30 -11.40 5.45
C ARG A 251 -7.41 -11.94 4.34
N ASN A 252 -6.21 -12.40 4.70
CA ASN A 252 -5.26 -12.97 3.74
C ASN A 252 -5.85 -14.21 3.04
N GLU A 253 -6.49 -15.10 3.78
CA GLU A 253 -7.13 -16.28 3.20
C GLU A 253 -8.25 -15.89 2.23
N PHE A 254 -9.12 -14.94 2.60
CA PHE A 254 -10.16 -14.43 1.71
C PHE A 254 -9.57 -13.86 0.41
N LEU A 255 -8.53 -13.03 0.52
CA LEU A 255 -7.86 -12.43 -0.63
C LEU A 255 -7.26 -13.52 -1.53
N LYS A 256 -6.60 -14.54 -0.97
CA LYS A 256 -6.08 -15.69 -1.74
C LYS A 256 -7.19 -16.47 -2.46
N LEU A 257 -8.37 -16.62 -1.84
CA LEU A 257 -9.53 -17.29 -2.45
C LEU A 257 -10.08 -16.52 -3.65
N ILE A 258 -10.24 -15.19 -3.54
CA ILE A 258 -10.80 -14.38 -4.63
C ILE A 258 -9.85 -14.23 -5.83
N LEU A 259 -8.53 -14.44 -5.65
CA LEU A 259 -7.57 -14.50 -6.77
C LEU A 259 -7.88 -15.62 -7.77
N GLU A 260 -8.58 -16.68 -7.31
CA GLU A 260 -9.03 -17.76 -8.19
C GLU A 260 -10.21 -17.35 -9.09
N LEU A 261 -10.79 -16.17 -8.86
CA LEU A 261 -11.85 -15.60 -9.67
C LEU A 261 -11.24 -14.68 -10.72
N ASP A 262 -11.84 -14.60 -11.91
CA ASP A 262 -11.43 -13.58 -12.88
C ASP A 262 -11.66 -12.15 -12.34
N THR A 263 -10.92 -11.17 -12.87
CA THR A 263 -11.00 -9.78 -12.39
C THR A 263 -12.42 -9.22 -12.44
N LYS A 264 -13.21 -9.60 -13.47
CA LYS A 264 -14.60 -9.16 -13.58
C LYS A 264 -15.41 -9.68 -12.40
N SER A 265 -15.21 -10.92 -11.97
CA SER A 265 -15.91 -11.51 -10.82
C SER A 265 -15.45 -10.93 -9.50
N GLN A 266 -14.16 -10.64 -9.34
CA GLN A 266 -13.66 -9.90 -8.17
C GLN A 266 -14.32 -8.51 -8.06
N GLN A 267 -14.42 -7.78 -9.18
CA GLN A 267 -15.08 -6.47 -9.22
C GLN A 267 -16.58 -6.56 -8.93
N ASP A 268 -17.26 -7.59 -9.44
CA ASP A 268 -18.69 -7.80 -9.18
C ASP A 268 -18.94 -8.18 -7.72
N LEU A 269 -18.08 -9.02 -7.13
CA LEU A 269 -18.13 -9.34 -5.70
C LEU A 269 -17.90 -8.10 -4.84
N LYS A 270 -16.90 -7.28 -5.20
CA LYS A 270 -16.66 -6.01 -4.50
C LYS A 270 -17.88 -5.08 -4.59
N LYS A 271 -18.48 -4.92 -5.77
CA LYS A 271 -19.69 -4.10 -5.94
C LYS A 271 -20.89 -4.64 -5.15
N LEU A 272 -21.01 -5.97 -5.04
CA LEU A 272 -22.02 -6.59 -4.19
C LEU A 272 -21.79 -6.20 -2.72
N PHE A 273 -20.57 -6.35 -2.22
CA PHE A 273 -20.22 -5.97 -0.84
C PHE A 273 -20.42 -4.46 -0.62
N ASP A 274 -19.99 -3.62 -1.55
CA ASP A 274 -20.18 -2.17 -1.52
C ASP A 274 -21.66 -1.76 -1.42
N LYS A 275 -22.59 -2.58 -1.89
CA LYS A 275 -24.05 -2.35 -1.79
C LYS A 275 -24.73 -3.07 -0.63
N THR A 276 -24.07 -4.07 -0.04
CA THR A 276 -24.60 -4.91 1.05
C THR A 276 -24.47 -4.19 2.38
N GLU A 277 -25.42 -4.39 3.29
CA GLU A 277 -25.34 -3.83 4.63
C GLU A 277 -24.15 -4.43 5.37
N GLN A 278 -23.44 -3.61 6.15
CA GLN A 278 -22.21 -4.02 6.83
C GLN A 278 -22.45 -5.24 7.74
N ILE A 279 -23.53 -5.21 8.53
CA ILE A 279 -23.93 -6.31 9.44
C ILE A 279 -24.12 -7.63 8.70
N SER A 280 -24.59 -7.58 7.45
CA SER A 280 -24.82 -8.77 6.62
C SER A 280 -23.51 -9.36 6.12
N ILE A 281 -22.52 -8.52 5.82
CA ILE A 281 -21.17 -8.95 5.46
C ILE A 281 -20.49 -9.58 6.67
N GLU A 282 -20.64 -8.97 7.85
CA GLU A 282 -20.13 -9.49 9.13
C GLU A 282 -20.74 -10.86 9.45
N ASN A 283 -22.07 -10.99 9.33
CA ASN A 283 -22.76 -12.26 9.50
C ASN A 283 -22.30 -13.32 8.50
N LEU A 284 -22.11 -12.96 7.23
CA LEU A 284 -21.55 -13.89 6.24
C LEU A 284 -20.18 -14.41 6.72
N PHE A 285 -19.29 -13.51 7.16
CA PHE A 285 -17.93 -13.88 7.54
C PHE A 285 -17.81 -14.61 8.87
N SER A 286 -18.76 -14.42 9.80
CA SER A 286 -18.77 -15.17 11.06
C SER A 286 -18.90 -16.67 10.85
N VAL A 287 -19.60 -17.10 9.80
CA VAL A 287 -19.76 -18.53 9.45
C VAL A 287 -18.86 -18.98 8.30
N PHE A 288 -18.35 -18.04 7.47
CA PHE A 288 -17.61 -18.36 6.23
C PHE A 288 -16.37 -19.23 6.46
N PHE A 289 -15.58 -18.92 7.50
CA PHE A 289 -14.34 -19.63 7.80
C PHE A 289 -14.51 -20.84 8.72
N GLU A 290 -15.63 -20.93 9.44
CA GLU A 290 -15.87 -22.01 10.41
C GLU A 290 -16.71 -23.13 9.79
N GLU A 291 -17.77 -22.78 9.08
CA GLU A 291 -18.78 -23.74 8.62
C GLU A 291 -18.52 -24.26 7.21
N PHE A 292 -17.79 -23.52 6.38
CA PHE A 292 -17.56 -23.88 4.98
C PHE A 292 -16.14 -24.39 4.77
N SER A 293 -15.99 -25.50 4.05
CA SER A 293 -14.70 -25.93 3.50
C SER A 293 -14.24 -24.97 2.41
N ARG A 294 -12.93 -24.98 2.08
CA ARG A 294 -12.34 -24.15 1.02
C ARG A 294 -13.10 -24.22 -0.31
N THR A 295 -13.49 -25.42 -0.75
CA THR A 295 -14.25 -25.63 -1.98
C THR A 295 -15.65 -25.03 -1.90
N GLU A 296 -16.31 -25.16 -0.75
CA GLU A 296 -17.62 -24.56 -0.52
C GLU A 296 -17.54 -23.03 -0.45
N ARG A 297 -16.49 -22.47 0.18
CA ARG A 297 -16.22 -21.01 0.20
C ARG A 297 -16.15 -20.44 -1.21
N ILE A 298 -15.36 -21.06 -2.09
CA ILE A 298 -15.25 -20.64 -3.50
C ILE A 298 -16.60 -20.79 -4.22
N THR A 299 -17.28 -21.92 -4.00
CA THR A 299 -18.60 -22.18 -4.62
C THR A 299 -19.62 -21.13 -4.18
N LEU A 300 -19.61 -20.74 -2.90
CA LEU A 300 -20.48 -19.71 -2.35
C LEU A 300 -20.19 -18.35 -3.00
N LEU A 301 -18.93 -17.93 -3.08
CA LEU A 301 -18.55 -16.67 -3.73
C LEU A 301 -18.96 -16.65 -5.22
N ILE A 302 -18.68 -17.72 -5.97
CA ILE A 302 -19.09 -17.86 -7.38
C ILE A 302 -20.62 -17.76 -7.52
N THR A 303 -21.35 -18.42 -6.61
CA THR A 303 -22.81 -18.44 -6.62
C THR A 303 -23.38 -17.04 -6.35
N LEU A 304 -22.86 -16.32 -5.34
CA LEU A 304 -23.26 -14.95 -5.05
C LEU A 304 -23.00 -14.01 -6.23
N ILE A 305 -21.83 -14.12 -6.88
CA ILE A 305 -21.47 -13.33 -8.06
C ILE A 305 -22.40 -13.63 -9.23
N PHE A 306 -22.70 -14.91 -9.47
CA PHE A 306 -23.62 -15.31 -10.53
C PHE A 306 -25.01 -14.71 -10.32
N ILE A 307 -25.55 -14.79 -9.11
CA ILE A 307 -26.84 -14.18 -8.78
C ILE A 307 -26.76 -12.68 -8.97
N TYR A 308 -25.71 -12.01 -8.48
CA TYR A 308 -25.56 -10.56 -8.59
C TYR A 308 -25.56 -10.07 -10.04
N ARG A 309 -24.87 -10.78 -10.94
CA ARG A 309 -24.82 -10.44 -12.36
C ARG A 309 -26.17 -10.53 -13.07
N ASN A 310 -26.99 -11.52 -12.71
CA ASN A 310 -28.22 -11.82 -13.42
C ASN A 310 -29.47 -11.26 -12.73
N ASN A 311 -29.39 -11.03 -11.42
CA ASN A 311 -30.44 -10.48 -10.59
C ASN A 311 -29.83 -9.84 -9.33
N SER A 312 -29.35 -8.60 -9.48
CA SER A 312 -28.69 -7.86 -8.40
C SER A 312 -29.61 -7.67 -7.18
N THR A 313 -30.90 -7.37 -7.39
CA THR A 313 -31.90 -7.27 -6.32
C THR A 313 -32.00 -8.56 -5.52
N LEU A 314 -32.03 -9.71 -6.19
CA LEU A 314 -32.05 -11.01 -5.51
C LEU A 314 -30.76 -11.27 -4.74
N ALA A 315 -29.59 -10.93 -5.28
CA ALA A 315 -28.32 -11.06 -4.56
C ALA A 315 -28.31 -10.18 -3.30
N MET A 316 -28.87 -8.97 -3.37
CA MET A 316 -29.03 -8.09 -2.21
C MET A 316 -29.95 -8.71 -1.16
N ILE A 317 -31.08 -9.30 -1.57
CA ILE A 317 -32.02 -9.97 -0.66
C ILE A 317 -31.34 -11.17 0.01
N ILE A 318 -30.64 -12.01 -0.76
CA ILE A 318 -29.90 -13.16 -0.20
C ILE A 318 -28.84 -12.71 0.80
N SER A 319 -28.15 -11.61 0.51
CA SER A 319 -27.07 -11.14 1.38
C SER A 319 -27.62 -10.47 2.64
N ASN A 320 -28.64 -9.60 2.53
CA ASN A 320 -29.13 -8.80 3.65
C ASN A 320 -30.24 -9.46 4.47
N SER A 321 -31.08 -10.29 3.84
CA SER A 321 -32.31 -10.79 4.45
C SER A 321 -32.79 -12.08 3.77
N PRO A 322 -32.06 -13.21 3.92
CA PRO A 322 -32.41 -14.49 3.29
C PRO A 322 -33.85 -14.96 3.59
N GLU A 323 -34.39 -14.57 4.74
CA GLU A 323 -35.77 -14.85 5.17
C GLU A 323 -36.83 -14.16 4.29
N LYS A 324 -36.48 -13.05 3.63
CA LYS A 324 -37.36 -12.31 2.71
C LYS A 324 -37.44 -12.95 1.31
N LEU A 325 -36.78 -14.09 1.09
CA LEU A 325 -36.87 -14.82 -0.17
C LEU A 325 -38.29 -15.37 -0.41
N GLN A 326 -38.99 -14.74 -1.34
CA GLN A 326 -40.29 -15.19 -1.84
C GLN A 326 -40.16 -16.43 -2.75
N THR A 327 -41.28 -17.13 -2.97
CA THR A 327 -41.34 -18.32 -3.84
C THR A 327 -40.77 -18.10 -5.25
N PRO A 328 -41.06 -16.97 -5.95
CA PRO A 328 -40.46 -16.72 -7.26
C PRO A 328 -38.93 -16.61 -7.21
N HIS A 329 -38.37 -16.03 -6.15
CA HIS A 329 -36.92 -15.96 -5.94
C HIS A 329 -36.31 -17.35 -5.78
N LYS A 330 -36.93 -18.21 -4.97
CA LYS A 330 -36.48 -19.60 -4.75
C LYS A 330 -36.54 -20.42 -6.03
N LEU A 331 -37.61 -20.27 -6.83
CA LEU A 331 -37.74 -20.93 -8.12
C LEU A 331 -36.67 -20.46 -9.11
N TRP A 332 -36.41 -19.15 -9.15
CA TRP A 332 -35.35 -18.60 -10.00
C TRP A 332 -33.98 -19.17 -9.63
N ILE A 333 -33.65 -19.22 -8.33
CA ILE A 333 -32.41 -19.83 -7.81
C ILE A 333 -32.31 -21.29 -8.24
N TRP A 334 -33.36 -22.06 -8.00
CA TRP A 334 -33.37 -23.50 -8.29
C TRP A 334 -33.19 -23.80 -9.78
N TYR A 335 -33.77 -22.97 -10.67
CA TYR A 335 -33.68 -23.18 -12.11
C TYR A 335 -32.35 -22.72 -12.73
N ASN A 336 -31.70 -21.70 -12.15
CA ASN A 336 -30.54 -21.05 -12.77
C ASN A 336 -29.20 -21.36 -12.10
N ILE A 337 -29.20 -21.95 -10.90
CA ILE A 337 -27.98 -22.23 -10.13
C ILE A 337 -27.69 -23.74 -10.14
N GLU A 338 -26.42 -24.10 -10.30
CA GLU A 338 -25.97 -25.49 -10.18
C GLU A 338 -26.26 -26.06 -8.79
N LYS A 339 -26.42 -27.39 -8.71
CA LYS A 339 -26.74 -28.10 -7.46
C LYS A 339 -25.75 -27.78 -6.33
N SER A 340 -24.46 -27.65 -6.64
CA SER A 340 -23.42 -27.26 -5.69
C SER A 340 -23.68 -25.86 -5.11
N GLY A 341 -24.06 -24.89 -5.95
CA GLY A 341 -24.46 -23.55 -5.54
C GLY A 341 -25.72 -23.54 -4.67
N ILE A 342 -26.71 -24.36 -5.01
CA ILE A 342 -27.93 -24.53 -4.20
C ILE A 342 -27.59 -25.09 -2.81
N ASN A 343 -26.71 -26.09 -2.76
CA ASN A 343 -26.28 -26.71 -1.51
C ASN A 343 -25.59 -25.69 -0.57
N VAL A 344 -24.65 -24.90 -1.08
CA VAL A 344 -23.96 -23.90 -0.24
C VAL A 344 -24.89 -22.76 0.20
N LEU A 345 -25.86 -22.34 -0.63
CA LEU A 345 -26.87 -21.36 -0.22
C LEU A 345 -27.83 -21.91 0.85
N THR A 346 -28.18 -23.19 0.76
CA THR A 346 -29.03 -23.85 1.74
C THR A 346 -28.28 -24.02 3.07
N LYS A 347 -27.00 -24.40 3.01
CA LYS A 347 -26.12 -24.45 4.18
C LYS A 347 -25.97 -23.07 4.82
N LEU A 348 -25.70 -22.03 4.02
CA LEU A 348 -25.62 -20.64 4.50
C LEU A 348 -26.88 -20.24 5.26
N LYS A 349 -28.05 -20.54 4.72
CA LYS A 349 -29.32 -20.27 5.41
C LYS A 349 -29.52 -21.06 6.71
N SER A 350 -28.89 -22.22 6.87
CA SER A 350 -29.02 -23.02 8.10
C SER A 350 -28.09 -22.59 9.22
N VAL A 351 -26.98 -21.91 8.88
CA VAL A 351 -25.96 -21.48 9.84
C VAL A 351 -26.03 -19.98 10.17
N LEU A 352 -26.72 -19.19 9.35
CA LEU A 352 -27.19 -17.83 9.64
C LEU A 352 -28.59 -17.86 10.24
#